data_AF-A0A0L0H6Z0-F1
#
_entry.id   AF-A0A0L0H6Z0-F1
#
_cell.length_a   1.000
_cell.length_b   1.000
_cell.length_c   1.000
_cell.angle_alpha   90.00
_cell.angle_beta   90.00
_cell.angle_gamma   90.00
#
_symmetry.space_group_name_H-M   'P 1'
#
loop_
_entity.id
_entity.type
_entity.pdbx_description
1 polymer ?
#
loop_
_entity_poly.entity_id
_entity_poly.type
_entity_poly.pdbx_seq_one_letter_code
_entity_poly.pdbx_strand_id
1 'polypeptide(L)'
;MSEIRQLYLARQDGTGNYHAVRLSKEHKVDDEAEAARLDEASAKVKRDRVVGPGHAINMTRALGDFDFKLPTNGASADWISPVPHITQTTLSPADDFCIIASDGLWNHLDEFQLIPMIAEMRNKGKSPQQICDDFVKTLGQVKGSDNITFILLDFKWGEE
;
A
#
# COMPACT_ATOMS: atom_id res chain seq x y z
N MET A 1 4.27 8.73 9.78
CA MET A 1 4.81 8.77 8.41
C MET A 1 3.87 7.91 7.61
N SER A 2 3.14 8.51 6.68
CA SER A 2 2.10 7.82 5.91
C SER A 2 2.78 7.01 4.81
N GLU A 3 2.54 5.70 4.81
CA GLU A 3 3.17 4.76 3.88
C GLU A 3 2.18 4.34 2.81
N ILE A 4 2.60 4.28 1.54
CA ILE A 4 1.81 3.62 0.49
C ILE A 4 1.74 2.14 0.82
N ARG A 5 0.59 1.69 1.35
CA ARG A 5 0.46 0.33 1.87
C ARG A 5 0.14 -0.67 0.79
N GLN A 6 -0.82 -0.34 -0.08
CA GLN A 6 -1.36 -1.33 -1.02
C GLN A 6 -1.71 -0.73 -2.39
N LEU A 7 -1.37 -1.51 -3.43
CA LEU A 7 -1.67 -1.27 -4.84
C LEU A 7 -2.63 -2.37 -5.30
N TYR A 8 -3.81 -1.99 -5.80
CA TYR A 8 -4.80 -2.94 -6.32
C TYR A 8 -5.24 -2.56 -7.72
N LEU A 9 -5.41 -3.59 -8.55
CA LEU A 9 -6.01 -3.50 -9.87
C LEU A 9 -7.45 -4.03 -9.79
N ALA A 10 -8.41 -3.23 -10.23
CA ALA A 10 -9.81 -3.63 -10.31
C ALA A 10 -10.07 -4.28 -11.67
N ARG A 11 -10.28 -5.60 -11.66
CA ARG A 11 -10.51 -6.41 -12.86
C ARG A 11 -11.94 -6.93 -12.91
N GLN A 12 -12.64 -6.74 -14.02
CA GLN A 12 -13.96 -7.31 -14.24
C GLN A 12 -13.89 -8.81 -14.55
N ASP A 13 -14.87 -9.59 -14.09
CA ASP A 13 -15.02 -11.01 -14.45
C ASP A 13 -15.94 -11.29 -15.66
N GLY A 14 -16.41 -10.24 -16.33
CA GLY A 14 -17.34 -10.36 -17.45
C GLY A 14 -18.81 -10.54 -17.04
N THR A 15 -19.11 -10.64 -15.74
CA THR A 15 -20.48 -10.62 -15.20
C THR A 15 -20.90 -9.24 -14.68
N GLY A 16 -20.01 -8.24 -14.83
CA GLY A 16 -20.18 -6.90 -14.27
C GLY A 16 -19.67 -6.76 -12.83
N ASN A 17 -19.12 -7.83 -12.25
CA ASN A 17 -18.49 -7.80 -10.93
C ASN A 17 -16.99 -7.53 -11.04
N TYR A 18 -16.44 -6.95 -9.97
CA TYR A 18 -15.01 -6.67 -9.86
C TYR A 18 -14.31 -7.65 -8.93
N HIS A 19 -13.08 -8.00 -9.31
CA HIS A 19 -12.11 -8.72 -8.51
C HIS A 19 -10.92 -7.82 -8.22
N ALA A 20 -10.51 -7.80 -6.96
CA ALA A 20 -9.34 -7.07 -6.49
C ALA A 20 -8.08 -7.91 -6.77
N VAL A 21 -7.28 -7.48 -7.74
CA VAL A 21 -5.97 -8.09 -7.99
C VAL A 21 -4.93 -7.30 -7.22
N ARG A 22 -4.45 -7.86 -6.11
CA ARG A 22 -3.38 -7.25 -5.30
C ARG A 22 -2.07 -7.26 -6.08
N LEU A 23 -1.48 -6.08 -6.27
CA LEU A 23 -0.25 -5.90 -7.03
C LEU A 23 0.97 -5.59 -6.15
N SER A 24 0.77 -5.20 -4.89
CA SER A 24 1.86 -4.98 -3.93
C SER A 24 1.81 -5.94 -2.76
N LYS A 25 2.96 -6.11 -2.11
CA LYS A 25 3.10 -6.88 -0.88
C LYS A 25 3.37 -5.93 0.28
N GLU A 26 2.78 -6.22 1.43
CA GLU A 26 3.10 -5.48 2.65
C GLU A 26 4.40 -6.03 3.25
N HIS A 27 5.24 -5.14 3.78
CA HIS A 27 6.53 -5.51 4.35
C HIS A 27 6.53 -5.24 5.87
N LYS A 28 6.06 -6.26 6.60
CA LYS A 28 5.89 -6.26 8.05
C LYS A 28 6.68 -7.43 8.64
N VAL A 29 6.87 -7.39 9.95
CA VAL A 29 7.64 -8.42 10.67
C VAL A 29 6.97 -9.79 10.69
N ASP A 30 5.67 -9.86 10.38
CA ASP A 30 4.89 -11.09 10.27
C ASP A 30 4.88 -11.68 8.85
N ASP A 31 5.48 -11.00 7.87
CA ASP A 31 5.78 -11.61 6.57
C ASP A 31 6.94 -12.59 6.69
N GLU A 32 6.75 -13.84 6.27
CA GLU A 32 7.73 -14.92 6.45
C GLU A 32 9.11 -14.59 5.86
N ALA A 33 9.13 -13.96 4.68
CA ALA A 33 10.39 -13.59 4.01
C ALA A 33 11.09 -12.42 4.73
N GLU A 34 10.33 -11.44 5.23
CA GLU A 34 10.89 -10.34 6.03
C GLU A 34 11.36 -10.82 7.41
N ALA A 35 10.63 -11.72 8.05
CA ALA A 35 11.01 -12.32 9.32
C ALA A 35 12.34 -13.08 9.19
N ALA A 36 12.48 -13.92 8.16
CA ALA A 36 13.73 -14.64 7.88
C ALA A 36 14.91 -13.68 7.63
N ARG A 37 14.68 -12.62 6.84
CA ARG A 37 15.70 -11.60 6.56
C ARG A 37 16.15 -10.86 7.82
N LEU A 38 15.20 -10.50 8.69
CA LEU A 38 15.49 -9.82 9.96
C LEU A 38 16.28 -10.72 10.92
N ASP A 39 15.94 -12.01 10.98
CA ASP A 39 16.66 -13.01 11.79
C ASP A 39 18.10 -13.19 11.30
N GLU A 40 18.30 -13.34 9.99
CA GLU A 40 19.64 -13.43 9.38
C GLU A 40 20.48 -12.17 9.66
N ALA A 41 19.85 -10.99 9.67
CA ALA A 41 20.48 -9.71 10.02
C ALA A 41 20.68 -9.50 11.54
N SER A 42 20.28 -10.47 12.37
CA SER A 42 20.27 -10.39 13.84
C SER A 42 19.55 -9.12 14.36
N ALA A 43 18.49 -8.72 13.66
CA ALA A 43 17.71 -7.53 13.99
C ALA A 43 16.88 -7.76 15.27
N LYS A 44 16.76 -6.72 16.10
CA LYS A 44 15.95 -6.78 17.32
C LYS A 44 14.49 -6.50 16.99
N VAL A 45 13.62 -7.49 17.08
CA VAL A 45 12.17 -7.32 16.90
C VAL A 45 11.46 -7.44 18.24
N LYS A 46 10.55 -6.50 18.54
CA LYS A 46 9.68 -6.54 19.72
C LYS A 46 8.25 -6.26 19.29
N ARG A 47 7.37 -7.26 19.46
CA ARG A 47 6.00 -7.26 18.92
C ARG A 47 6.03 -7.07 17.41
N ASP A 48 5.41 -6.02 16.90
CA ASP A 48 5.26 -5.67 15.49
C ASP A 48 6.36 -4.71 14.98
N ARG A 49 7.43 -4.49 15.77
CA ARG A 49 8.41 -3.43 15.50
C ARG A 49 9.85 -3.90 15.52
N VAL A 50 10.62 -3.41 14.54
CA VAL A 50 12.08 -3.44 14.55
C VAL A 50 12.58 -2.35 15.49
N VAL A 51 13.41 -2.71 16.46
CA VAL A 51 13.92 -1.84 17.52
C VAL A 51 15.34 -1.39 17.18
N GLY A 52 15.49 -0.08 16.98
CA GLY A 52 16.77 0.56 16.69
C GLY A 52 17.24 1.47 17.83
N PRO A 53 18.32 2.23 17.61
CA PRO A 53 18.77 3.25 18.54
C PRO A 53 17.70 4.34 18.73
N GLY A 54 17.20 4.49 19.96
CA GLY A 54 16.30 5.58 20.34
C GLY A 54 14.84 5.47 19.86
N HIS A 55 14.51 4.57 18.92
CA HIS A 55 13.14 4.40 18.42
C HIS A 55 12.88 3.01 17.82
N ALA A 56 11.61 2.73 17.47
CA ALA A 56 11.18 1.46 16.89
C ALA A 56 10.19 1.68 15.73
N ILE A 57 10.43 0.98 14.62
CA ILE A 57 9.71 1.14 13.36
C ILE A 57 8.82 -0.09 13.12
N ASN A 58 7.59 0.14 12.65
CA ASN A 58 6.57 -0.90 12.39
C ASN A 58 6.51 -1.37 10.92
N MET A 59 7.58 -1.16 10.17
CA MET A 59 7.76 -1.62 8.78
C MET A 59 9.14 -2.26 8.69
N THR A 60 9.37 -3.07 7.67
CA THR A 60 10.67 -3.76 7.48
C THR A 60 11.45 -3.24 6.28
N ARG A 61 10.84 -2.36 5.48
CA ARG A 61 11.44 -1.73 4.30
C ARG A 61 11.06 -0.27 4.19
N ALA A 62 12.05 0.60 3.99
CA ALA A 62 11.87 2.03 3.79
C ALA A 62 13.13 2.67 3.18
N LEU A 63 12.95 3.78 2.49
CA LEU A 63 14.04 4.71 2.17
C LEU A 63 14.30 5.59 3.40
N GLY A 64 15.55 6.01 3.62
CA GLY A 64 15.93 6.72 4.86
C GLY A 64 16.23 5.77 6.01
N ASP A 65 15.77 6.07 7.23
CA ASP A 65 15.95 5.27 8.45
C ASP A 65 17.39 4.76 8.65
N PHE A 66 18.36 5.66 8.48
CA PHE A 66 19.78 5.31 8.47
C PHE A 66 20.26 4.64 9.76
N ASP A 67 19.61 4.92 10.91
CA ASP A 67 19.91 4.28 12.20
C ASP A 67 19.67 2.75 12.20
N PHE A 68 18.89 2.25 11.23
CA PHE A 68 18.59 0.83 11.04
C PHE A 68 19.40 0.19 9.93
N LYS A 69 20.31 0.93 9.31
CA LYS A 69 21.07 0.50 8.14
C LYS A 69 22.57 0.51 8.41
N LEU A 70 23.31 -0.18 7.55
CA LEU A 70 24.76 -0.14 7.57
C LEU A 70 25.29 1.26 7.22
N PRO A 71 26.40 1.69 7.82
CA PRO A 71 27.12 1.04 8.93
C PRO A 71 26.56 1.40 10.33
N THR A 72 25.57 2.29 10.40
CA THR A 72 25.10 2.93 11.65
C THR A 72 24.49 1.95 12.66
N ASN A 73 23.78 0.93 12.18
CA ASN A 73 23.11 -0.05 13.03
C ASN A 73 24.07 -1.04 13.72
N GLY A 74 25.36 -1.04 13.36
CA GLY A 74 26.38 -1.94 13.91
C GLY A 74 26.14 -3.43 13.62
N ALA A 75 25.27 -3.75 12.67
CA ALA A 75 24.95 -5.12 12.27
C ALA A 75 25.77 -5.56 11.04
N SER A 76 25.51 -6.77 10.54
CA SER A 76 26.07 -7.30 9.28
C SER A 76 25.23 -6.96 8.05
N ALA A 77 24.01 -6.46 8.24
CA ALA A 77 23.06 -6.12 7.17
C ALA A 77 22.07 -5.02 7.61
N ASP A 78 21.36 -4.44 6.65
CA ASP A 78 20.29 -3.48 6.93
C ASP A 78 19.12 -4.15 7.65
N TRP A 79 18.68 -3.61 8.78
CA TRP A 79 17.47 -4.07 9.47
C TRP A 79 16.21 -3.55 8.78
N ILE A 80 16.25 -2.34 8.24
CA ILE A 80 15.20 -1.78 7.38
C ILE A 80 15.73 -1.73 5.96
N SER A 81 15.22 -2.56 5.06
CA SER A 81 15.76 -2.66 3.70
C SER A 81 15.30 -1.51 2.82
N PRO A 82 16.17 -0.89 1.99
CA PRO A 82 15.75 0.07 0.96
C PRO A 82 15.23 -0.61 -0.32
N VAL A 83 15.33 -1.94 -0.41
CA VAL A 83 15.06 -2.68 -1.66
C VAL A 83 13.55 -2.87 -1.83
N PRO A 84 12.93 -2.37 -2.92
CA PRO A 84 11.50 -2.55 -3.14
C PRO A 84 11.17 -3.99 -3.53
N HIS A 85 9.92 -4.37 -3.30
CA HIS A 85 9.33 -5.51 -3.99
C HIS A 85 8.79 -5.05 -5.35
N ILE A 86 9.08 -5.82 -6.40
CA ILE A 86 8.71 -5.51 -7.78
C ILE A 86 7.77 -6.60 -8.29
N THR A 87 6.64 -6.19 -8.87
CA THR A 87 5.71 -7.06 -9.57
C THR A 87 5.49 -6.55 -10.98
N GLN A 88 5.09 -7.46 -11.87
CA GLN A 88 4.69 -7.14 -13.22
C GLN A 88 3.35 -7.80 -13.52
N THR A 89 2.43 -7.06 -14.15
CA THR A 89 1.14 -7.58 -14.60
C THR A 89 0.86 -7.09 -16.02
N THR A 90 0.22 -7.93 -16.82
CA THR A 90 -0.28 -7.55 -18.14
C THR A 90 -1.69 -7.00 -17.99
N LEU A 91 -1.86 -5.74 -18.39
CA LEU A 91 -3.17 -5.09 -18.44
C LEU A 91 -3.99 -5.62 -19.61
N SER A 92 -5.31 -5.58 -19.45
CA SER A 92 -6.30 -6.03 -20.43
C SER A 92 -7.54 -5.12 -20.38
N PRO A 93 -8.40 -5.12 -21.41
CA PRO A 93 -9.65 -4.36 -21.38
C PRO A 93 -10.61 -4.70 -20.22
N ALA A 94 -10.37 -5.79 -19.49
CA ALA A 94 -11.11 -6.11 -18.27
C ALA A 94 -10.63 -5.30 -17.04
N ASP A 95 -9.52 -4.58 -17.15
CA ASP A 95 -8.95 -3.78 -16.06
C ASP A 95 -9.42 -2.34 -16.17
N ASP A 96 -10.31 -1.92 -15.27
CA ASP A 96 -10.91 -0.57 -15.37
C ASP A 96 -10.09 0.50 -14.69
N PHE A 97 -9.54 0.21 -13.51
CA PHE A 97 -8.78 1.17 -12.74
C PHE A 97 -7.80 0.50 -11.78
N CYS A 98 -6.80 1.27 -11.36
CA CYS A 98 -5.82 0.87 -10.36
C CYS A 98 -5.78 1.89 -9.21
N ILE A 99 -5.69 1.39 -7.98
CA ILE A 99 -5.68 2.18 -6.76
C ILE A 99 -4.28 2.14 -6.17
N ILE A 100 -3.69 3.31 -5.92
CA ILE A 100 -2.49 3.47 -5.10
C ILE A 100 -2.89 4.32 -3.90
N ALA A 101 -2.77 3.78 -2.69
CA ALA A 101 -3.11 4.57 -1.51
C ALA A 101 -2.21 4.29 -0.30
N SER A 102 -2.11 5.31 0.55
CA SER A 102 -1.47 5.18 1.85
C SER A 102 -2.30 4.37 2.84
N ASP A 103 -1.65 3.91 3.90
CA ASP A 103 -2.31 3.18 4.97
C ASP A 103 -3.42 3.96 5.66
N GLY A 104 -3.31 5.29 5.69
CA GLY A 104 -4.41 6.16 6.10
C GLY A 104 -5.74 5.83 5.41
N LEU A 105 -5.74 5.41 4.13
CA LEU A 105 -6.95 4.94 3.46
C LEU A 105 -7.33 3.50 3.87
N TRP A 106 -6.35 2.58 3.78
CA TRP A 106 -6.55 1.14 3.99
C TRP A 106 -6.88 0.76 5.44
N ASN A 107 -6.59 1.65 6.40
CA ASN A 107 -7.00 1.48 7.80
C ASN A 107 -8.53 1.67 7.99
N HIS A 108 -9.23 2.25 7.01
CA HIS A 108 -10.67 2.50 7.07
C HIS A 108 -11.50 1.63 6.12
N LEU A 109 -10.93 1.26 4.98
CA LEU A 109 -11.62 0.51 3.93
C LEU A 109 -10.73 -0.61 3.43
N ASP A 110 -11.31 -1.80 3.27
CA ASP A 110 -10.67 -2.89 2.54
C ASP A 110 -10.98 -2.82 1.03
N GLU A 111 -10.31 -3.65 0.24
CA GLU A 111 -10.48 -3.74 -1.21
C GLU A 111 -11.90 -4.15 -1.62
N PHE A 112 -12.58 -4.96 -0.80
CA PHE A 112 -13.94 -5.43 -1.06
C PHE A 112 -14.97 -4.33 -0.87
N GLN A 113 -14.68 -3.32 -0.06
CA GLN A 113 -15.50 -2.13 0.13
C GLN A 113 -15.14 -1.05 -0.90
N LEU A 114 -13.85 -0.76 -1.07
CA LEU A 114 -13.38 0.39 -1.84
C LEU A 114 -13.63 0.24 -3.34
N ILE A 115 -13.35 -0.93 -3.93
CA ILE A 115 -13.47 -1.15 -5.38
C ILE A 115 -14.94 -1.01 -5.84
N PRO A 116 -15.93 -1.64 -5.19
CA PRO A 116 -17.34 -1.44 -5.57
C PRO A 116 -17.80 0.00 -5.43
N MET A 117 -17.38 0.72 -4.38
CA MET A 117 -17.73 2.14 -4.20
C MET A 117 -17.15 3.00 -5.33
N ILE A 118 -15.88 2.80 -5.71
CA ILE A 118 -15.27 3.50 -6.84
C ILE A 118 -16.01 3.17 -8.14
N ALA A 119 -16.32 1.91 -8.39
CA ALA A 119 -17.06 1.48 -9.57
C ALA A 119 -18.45 2.14 -9.66
N GLU A 120 -19.20 2.19 -8.55
CA GLU A 120 -20.49 2.87 -8.48
C GLU A 120 -20.36 4.37 -8.76
N MET A 121 -19.35 5.04 -8.19
CA MET A 121 -19.10 6.46 -8.41
C MET A 121 -18.70 6.76 -9.86
N ARG A 122 -17.88 5.91 -10.48
CA ARG A 122 -17.53 5.98 -11.91
C ARG A 122 -18.78 5.84 -12.79
N ASN A 123 -19.64 4.86 -12.50
CA ASN A 123 -20.89 4.64 -13.24
C ASN A 123 -21.86 5.82 -13.12
N LYS A 124 -21.78 6.60 -12.03
CA LYS A 124 -22.52 7.86 -11.84
C LYS A 124 -21.86 9.07 -12.53
N GLY A 125 -20.77 8.86 -13.26
CA GLY A 125 -20.06 9.90 -14.01
C GLY A 125 -19.14 10.78 -13.18
N LYS A 126 -18.76 10.37 -11.96
CA LYS A 126 -17.74 11.12 -11.19
C LYS A 126 -16.37 10.97 -11.82
N SER A 127 -15.63 12.07 -11.90
CA SER A 127 -14.24 12.04 -12.36
C SER A 127 -13.33 11.37 -11.33
N PRO A 128 -12.17 10.82 -11.73
CA PRO A 128 -11.23 10.21 -10.80
C PRO A 128 -10.82 11.15 -9.65
N GLN A 129 -10.63 12.45 -9.94
CA GLN A 129 -10.31 13.45 -8.92
C GLN A 129 -11.44 13.61 -7.90
N GLN A 130 -12.70 13.70 -8.34
CA GLN A 130 -13.85 13.81 -7.44
C GLN A 130 -13.98 12.58 -6.54
N ILE A 131 -13.71 11.39 -7.08
CA ILE A 131 -13.70 10.15 -6.31
C ILE A 131 -12.62 10.22 -5.21
N CYS A 132 -11.39 10.56 -5.56
CA CYS A 132 -10.31 10.72 -4.59
C CYS A 132 -10.65 11.75 -3.51
N ASP A 133 -11.14 12.93 -3.89
CA ASP A 133 -11.48 14.02 -2.97
C ASP A 133 -12.55 13.61 -1.97
N ASP A 134 -13.58 12.89 -2.41
CA ASP A 134 -14.67 12.41 -1.54
C ASP A 134 -14.14 11.47 -0.45
N PHE A 135 -13.25 10.54 -0.80
CA PHE A 135 -12.64 9.61 0.16
C PHE A 135 -11.70 10.34 1.12
N VAL A 136 -10.77 11.15 0.59
CA VAL A 136 -9.81 11.90 1.41
C VAL A 136 -10.52 12.84 2.39
N LYS A 137 -11.56 13.54 1.94
CA LYS A 137 -12.34 14.46 2.79
C LYS A 137 -13.13 13.72 3.87
N THR A 138 -13.83 12.65 3.49
CA THR A 138 -14.66 11.88 4.43
C THR A 138 -13.80 11.20 5.49
N LEU A 139 -12.76 10.50 5.07
CA LEU A 139 -11.93 9.68 5.96
C LEU A 139 -10.94 10.54 6.74
N GLY A 140 -10.40 11.60 6.13
CA GLY A 140 -9.49 12.54 6.81
C GLY A 140 -10.13 13.33 7.95
N GLN A 141 -11.47 13.36 8.03
CA GLN A 141 -12.22 13.97 9.12
C GLN A 141 -12.52 13.00 10.27
N VAL A 142 -12.25 11.71 10.11
CA VAL A 142 -12.42 10.71 11.17
C VAL A 142 -11.42 11.00 12.28
N LYS A 143 -11.89 11.01 13.53
CA LYS A 143 -11.02 11.25 14.69
C LYS A 143 -9.95 10.16 14.77
N GLY A 144 -8.69 10.57 14.73
CA GLY A 144 -7.54 9.66 14.73
C GLY A 144 -7.12 9.18 13.34
N SER A 145 -7.66 9.75 12.26
CA SER A 145 -7.18 9.51 10.90
C SER A 145 -5.70 9.87 10.77
N ASP A 146 -4.95 9.02 10.06
CA ASP A 146 -3.60 9.33 9.59
C ASP A 146 -3.68 10.22 8.33
N ASN A 147 -2.53 10.62 7.78
CA ASN A 147 -2.49 11.25 6.48
C ASN A 147 -2.94 10.26 5.40
N ILE A 148 -3.88 10.72 4.57
CA ILE A 148 -4.43 9.95 3.46
C ILE A 148 -3.89 10.51 2.16
N THR A 149 -3.22 9.66 1.39
CA THR A 149 -2.88 9.93 -0.01
C THR A 149 -3.55 8.84 -0.85
N PHE A 150 -4.29 9.25 -1.88
CA PHE A 150 -5.03 8.34 -2.73
C PHE A 150 -4.92 8.77 -4.20
N ILE A 151 -4.37 7.90 -5.03
CA ILE A 151 -4.25 8.03 -6.47
C ILE A 151 -5.12 6.96 -7.11
N LEU A 152 -5.99 7.40 -8.03
CA LEU A 152 -6.82 6.54 -8.86
C LEU A 152 -6.36 6.65 -10.31
N LEU A 153 -5.81 5.56 -10.85
CA LEU A 153 -5.44 5.44 -12.26
C LEU A 153 -6.64 4.87 -13.00
N ASP A 154 -7.33 5.70 -13.78
CA ASP A 154 -8.50 5.30 -14.57
C ASP A 154 -8.06 4.90 -15.99
N PHE A 155 -8.26 3.64 -16.38
CA PHE A 155 -7.86 3.17 -17.70
C PHE A 155 -8.95 3.45 -18.73
N LYS A 156 -8.54 4.05 -19.85
CA LYS A 156 -9.38 4.23 -21.04
C LYS A 156 -8.91 3.27 -22.12
N TRP A 157 -9.76 2.32 -22.47
CA TRP A 157 -9.49 1.33 -23.50
C TRP A 157 -10.19 1.74 -24.79
N GLY A 158 -9.44 1.88 -25.88
CA GLY A 158 -10.01 2.16 -27.22
C GLY A 158 -10.44 3.60 -27.46
N GLU A 159 -10.06 4.54 -26.60
CA GLU A 159 -10.14 5.98 -26.86
C GLU A 159 -8.75 6.44 -27.36
N GLU A 160 -8.65 6.82 -28.64
CA GLU A 160 -7.49 7.57 -29.21
C GLU A 160 -7.62 9.07 -28.95
#